data_AF-A0A843AST5-F1
#
_entry.id   AF-A0A843AST5-F1
#
_cell.length_a   1.000
_cell.length_b   1.000
_cell.length_c   1.000
_cell.angle_alpha   90.00
_cell.angle_beta   90.00
_cell.angle_gamma   90.00
#
_symmetry.space_group_name_H-M   'P 1'
#
loop_
_entity.id
_entity.type
_entity.pdbx_description
1 polymer ?
#
loop_
_entity_poly.entity_id
_entity_poly.type
_entity_poly.pdbx_seq_one_letter_code
_entity_poly.pdbx_strand_id
1 'polypeptide(L)'
;MRANESPAETLSFVVLGEPTPEGSTRAYYIKSLDRTVTTHQNKKGLQAWRNRVATEAQRALEGRDWRCDNCSAYTISVDFILSRPPSVPEHKRIHPTVKPDIDKLVRAINDALTGILFVDDCQVVNMFVSKDYCDDRRSGAYIVVNRYVNQAEKVRKGRKKAEPPALEEPPCDDPRD
;
A
#
# COMPACT_ATOMS: atom_id res chain seq x y z
N MET A 1 4.64 -1.20 -13.75
CA MET A 1 4.94 -2.59 -13.35
C MET A 1 5.77 -3.21 -14.46
N ARG A 2 6.88 -3.89 -14.14
CA ARG A 2 7.47 -4.79 -15.15
C ARG A 2 6.42 -5.88 -15.40
N ALA A 3 6.03 -6.09 -16.64
CA ALA A 3 4.82 -6.83 -17.00
C ALA A 3 4.78 -8.32 -16.53
N ASN A 4 5.87 -8.84 -15.95
CA ASN A 4 6.05 -10.26 -15.62
C ASN A 4 6.52 -10.53 -14.17
N GLU A 5 6.32 -9.60 -13.23
CA GLU A 5 6.74 -9.84 -11.85
C GLU A 5 5.59 -10.47 -11.03
N SER A 6 5.74 -11.74 -10.67
CA SER A 6 4.79 -12.44 -9.79
C SER A 6 4.96 -11.95 -8.34
N PRO A 7 3.87 -11.79 -7.58
CA PRO A 7 3.95 -11.39 -6.19
C PRO A 7 4.61 -12.49 -5.36
N ALA A 8 5.45 -12.09 -4.40
CA ALA A 8 6.04 -13.02 -3.43
C ALA A 8 4.97 -13.56 -2.48
N GLU A 9 4.05 -12.69 -2.04
CA GLU A 9 2.94 -13.04 -1.15
C GLU A 9 1.69 -12.27 -1.56
N THR A 10 0.53 -12.92 -1.42
CA THR A 10 -0.78 -12.32 -1.66
C THR A 10 -1.67 -12.54 -0.43
N LEU A 11 -2.28 -11.45 0.03
CA LEU A 11 -3.27 -11.45 1.10
C LEU A 11 -4.58 -10.89 0.58
N SER A 12 -5.68 -11.58 0.84
CA SER A 12 -7.03 -11.14 0.45
C SER A 12 -7.97 -11.22 1.65
N PHE A 13 -8.74 -10.15 1.88
CA PHE A 13 -9.70 -10.10 2.97
C PHE A 13 -10.84 -9.13 2.64
N VAL A 14 -11.93 -9.24 3.40
CA VAL A 14 -13.15 -8.45 3.19
C VAL A 14 -13.47 -7.70 4.47
N VAL A 15 -13.71 -6.41 4.34
CA VAL A 15 -14.11 -5.53 5.44
C VAL A 15 -15.57 -5.14 5.26
N LEU A 16 -16.45 -5.76 6.03
CA LEU A 16 -17.89 -5.52 5.93
C LEU A 16 -18.33 -4.30 6.74
N GLY A 17 -19.18 -3.47 6.15
CA GLY A 17 -19.70 -2.23 6.75
C GLY A 17 -19.79 -1.11 5.71
N GLU A 18 -20.15 0.09 6.15
CA GLU A 18 -20.18 1.28 5.26
C GLU A 18 -18.78 1.89 5.13
N PRO A 19 -18.18 1.90 3.93
CA PRO A 19 -16.89 2.55 3.73
C PRO A 19 -16.98 4.04 4.05
N THR A 20 -16.15 4.49 5.00
CA THR A 20 -16.14 5.90 5.43
C THR A 20 -14.92 6.60 4.86
N PRO A 21 -15.08 7.68 4.06
CA PRO A 21 -13.96 8.40 3.48
C PRO A 21 -13.19 9.20 4.53
N GLU A 22 -11.93 9.45 4.24
CA GLU A 22 -11.15 10.39 5.02
C GLU A 22 -11.74 11.81 4.92
N GLY A 23 -12.19 12.34 6.06
CA GLY A 23 -12.89 13.62 6.12
C GLY A 23 -12.02 14.80 5.66
N SER A 24 -12.65 15.80 5.04
CA SER A 24 -11.98 17.07 4.79
C SER A 24 -11.72 17.79 6.10
N THR A 25 -10.51 18.30 6.24
CA THR A 25 -10.08 19.10 7.38
C THR A 25 -10.72 20.48 7.32
N ARG A 26 -11.37 20.93 8.41
CA ARG A 26 -11.84 22.32 8.54
C ARG A 26 -11.10 23.01 9.68
N ALA A 27 -10.51 24.16 9.39
CA ALA A 27 -9.89 25.02 10.39
C ALA A 27 -10.92 26.05 10.87
N TYR A 28 -11.12 26.12 12.17
CA TYR A 28 -11.94 27.13 12.83
C TYR A 28 -11.03 28.00 13.69
N TYR A 29 -11.03 29.31 13.48
CA TYR A 29 -10.37 30.22 14.40
C TYR A 29 -11.28 30.48 15.61
N ILE A 30 -10.83 30.08 16.80
CA ILE A 30 -11.58 30.28 18.03
C ILE A 30 -11.06 31.53 18.72
N LYS A 31 -11.81 32.63 18.57
CA LYS A 31 -11.44 33.96 19.12
C LYS A 31 -11.21 33.95 20.63
N SER A 32 -11.90 33.10 21.39
CA SER A 32 -11.75 32.99 22.85
C SER A 32 -10.47 32.27 23.31
N LEU A 33 -9.84 31.48 22.43
CA LEU A 33 -8.62 30.74 22.72
C LEU A 33 -7.42 31.27 21.92
N ASP A 34 -7.61 32.37 21.19
CA ASP A 34 -6.68 32.98 20.24
C ASP A 34 -5.88 31.96 19.41
N ARG A 35 -6.55 30.91 18.93
CA ARG A 35 -5.92 29.81 18.19
C ARG A 35 -6.83 29.22 17.13
N THR A 36 -6.21 28.73 16.07
CA THR A 36 -6.88 27.96 15.02
C THR A 36 -7.00 26.50 15.44
N VAL A 37 -8.22 25.99 15.56
CA VAL A 37 -8.50 24.59 15.84
C VAL A 37 -8.94 23.88 14.57
N THR A 38 -8.20 22.83 14.23
CA THR A 38 -8.43 22.01 13.06
C THR A 38 -9.27 20.79 13.42
N THR A 39 -10.46 20.65 12.84
CA THR A 39 -11.38 19.54 13.09
C THR A 39 -11.62 18.73 11.83
N HIS A 40 -11.49 17.40 11.93
CA HIS A 40 -11.87 16.48 10.86
C HIS A 40 -13.38 16.22 10.89
N GLN A 41 -14.05 16.37 9.75
CA GLN A 41 -15.43 15.90 9.63
C GLN A 41 -15.50 14.38 9.83
N ASN A 42 -16.49 13.92 10.58
CA ASN A 42 -16.77 12.50 10.83
C ASN A 42 -15.61 11.69 11.46
N LYS A 43 -14.80 12.31 12.34
CA LYS A 43 -13.65 11.66 13.00
C LYS A 43 -13.99 10.32 13.68
N LYS A 44 -15.15 10.24 14.36
CA LYS A 44 -15.56 9.02 15.08
C LYS A 44 -15.91 7.88 14.13
N GLY A 45 -16.69 8.15 13.08
CA GLY A 45 -17.06 7.14 12.08
C GLY A 45 -15.83 6.65 11.31
N LEU A 46 -14.95 7.57 10.93
CA LEU A 46 -13.70 7.25 10.28
C LEU A 46 -12.79 6.36 11.13
N GLN A 47 -12.61 6.70 12.42
CA GLN A 47 -11.78 5.87 13.31
C GLN A 47 -12.38 4.47 13.48
N ALA A 48 -13.70 4.36 13.62
CA ALA A 48 -14.37 3.07 13.72
C ALA A 48 -14.19 2.23 12.44
N TRP A 49 -14.26 2.87 11.27
CA TRP A 49 -13.99 2.22 9.98
C TRP A 49 -12.54 1.75 9.88
N ARG A 50 -11.56 2.61 10.16
CA ARG A 50 -10.13 2.26 10.15
C ARG A 50 -9.81 1.11 11.11
N ASN A 51 -10.34 1.16 12.33
CA ASN A 51 -10.15 0.09 13.31
C ASN A 51 -10.69 -1.24 12.79
N ARG A 52 -11.84 -1.23 12.10
CA ARG A 52 -12.41 -2.43 11.49
C ARG A 52 -11.52 -2.98 10.39
N VAL A 53 -11.04 -2.12 9.49
CA VAL A 53 -10.10 -2.51 8.42
C VAL A 53 -8.85 -3.15 9.03
N ALA A 54 -8.27 -2.51 10.06
CA ALA A 54 -7.11 -3.02 10.78
C ALA A 54 -7.38 -4.40 11.41
N THR A 55 -8.53 -4.58 12.06
CA THR A 55 -8.91 -5.87 12.67
C THR A 55 -9.04 -6.98 11.63
N GLU A 56 -9.71 -6.74 10.51
CA GLU A 56 -9.86 -7.78 9.47
C GLU A 56 -8.54 -8.08 8.76
N ALA A 57 -7.67 -7.07 8.59
CA ALA A 57 -6.32 -7.28 8.09
C ALA A 57 -5.50 -8.16 9.06
N GLN A 58 -5.52 -7.85 10.35
CA GLN A 58 -4.85 -8.65 11.39
C GLN A 58 -5.36 -10.10 11.42
N ARG A 59 -6.68 -10.30 11.31
CA ARG A 59 -7.27 -11.64 11.20
C ARG A 59 -6.80 -12.40 9.97
N ALA A 60 -6.69 -11.72 8.84
CA ALA A 60 -6.19 -12.34 7.61
C ALA A 60 -4.71 -12.77 7.73
N LEU A 61 -3.94 -12.09 8.59
CA LEU A 61 -2.57 -12.44 8.93
C LEU A 61 -2.44 -13.59 9.93
N GLU A 62 -3.49 -13.95 10.66
CA GLU A 62 -3.42 -15.03 11.66
C GLU A 62 -2.95 -16.34 11.02
N GLY A 63 -1.87 -16.91 11.56
CA GLY A 63 -1.27 -18.15 11.05
C GLY A 63 -0.45 -17.99 9.77
N ARG A 64 -0.20 -16.76 9.30
CA ARG A 64 0.68 -16.47 8.17
C ARG A 64 1.95 -15.76 8.64
N ASP A 65 3.07 -16.11 8.03
CA ASP A 65 4.30 -15.33 8.15
C ASP A 65 4.28 -14.22 7.09
N TRP A 66 3.76 -13.05 7.45
CA TRP A 66 3.71 -11.90 6.53
C TRP A 66 4.84 -10.94 6.82
N ARG A 67 5.69 -10.74 5.82
CA ARG A 67 6.85 -9.87 5.96
C ARG A 67 6.48 -8.40 5.81
N CYS A 68 6.46 -7.69 6.93
CA CYS A 68 6.31 -6.24 6.98
C CYS A 68 7.69 -5.58 7.18
N ASP A 69 8.31 -5.11 6.09
CA ASP A 69 9.60 -4.41 6.12
C ASP A 69 9.64 -3.18 5.20
N ASN A 70 10.67 -2.34 5.35
CA ASN A 70 10.88 -1.13 4.54
C ASN A 70 11.49 -1.42 3.15
N CYS A 71 11.73 -2.68 2.82
CA CYS A 71 12.48 -3.10 1.63
C CYS A 71 11.59 -3.79 0.59
N SER A 72 10.31 -3.95 0.89
CA SER A 72 9.30 -4.53 0.00
C SER A 72 8.50 -3.43 -0.70
N ALA A 73 7.98 -3.76 -1.88
CA ALA A 73 7.01 -2.95 -2.60
C ALA A 73 5.65 -3.64 -2.58
N TYR A 74 4.57 -2.86 -2.57
CA TYR A 74 3.22 -3.40 -2.46
C TYR A 74 2.32 -2.92 -3.58
N THR A 75 1.36 -3.75 -3.97
CA THR A 75 0.21 -3.29 -4.76
C THR A 75 -1.08 -3.63 -4.04
N ILE A 76 -2.02 -2.70 -4.06
CA ILE A 76 -3.32 -2.86 -3.41
C ILE A 76 -4.42 -2.81 -4.46
N SER A 77 -5.33 -3.78 -4.41
CA SER A 77 -6.60 -3.73 -5.13
C SER A 77 -7.73 -3.57 -4.13
N VAL A 78 -8.60 -2.58 -4.33
CA VAL A 78 -9.74 -2.33 -3.45
C VAL A 78 -11.01 -2.14 -4.28
N ASP A 79 -11.99 -3.00 -4.06
CA ASP A 79 -13.35 -2.81 -4.57
C ASP A 79 -14.24 -2.32 -3.42
N PHE A 80 -14.70 -1.08 -3.52
CA PHE A 80 -15.65 -0.51 -2.57
C PHE A 80 -17.07 -0.81 -3.02
N ILE A 81 -17.83 -1.53 -2.20
CA ILE A 81 -19.25 -1.76 -2.40
C ILE A 81 -20.00 -0.83 -1.45
N LEU A 82 -20.76 0.12 -2.01
CA LEU A 82 -21.45 1.17 -1.27
C LEU A 82 -22.95 0.90 -1.23
N SER A 83 -23.60 1.19 -0.10
CA SER A 83 -25.05 1.13 -0.04
C SER A 83 -25.70 2.19 -0.94
N ARG A 84 -26.70 1.76 -1.71
CA ARG A 84 -27.49 2.64 -2.57
C ARG A 84 -28.38 3.54 -1.72
N PRO A 85 -28.27 4.87 -1.82
CA PRO A 85 -29.17 5.76 -1.10
C PRO A 85 -30.63 5.53 -1.53
N PRO A 86 -31.61 5.50 -0.60
CA PRO A 86 -33.02 5.28 -0.95
C PRO A 86 -33.58 6.29 -1.95
N SER A 87 -33.02 7.50 -1.99
CA SER A 87 -33.41 8.57 -2.92
C SER A 87 -32.90 8.38 -4.35
N VAL A 88 -32.04 7.39 -4.59
CA VAL A 88 -31.38 7.17 -5.88
C VAL A 88 -31.66 5.74 -6.36
N PRO A 89 -32.82 5.51 -7.00
CA PRO A 89 -33.13 4.21 -7.59
C PRO A 89 -32.16 3.88 -8.74
N GLU A 90 -31.99 2.59 -9.00
CA GLU A 90 -31.03 2.03 -9.97
C GLU A 90 -31.10 2.69 -11.35
N HIS A 91 -32.30 2.81 -11.92
CA HIS A 91 -32.52 3.43 -13.24
C HIS A 91 -32.07 4.90 -13.33
N LYS A 92 -31.97 5.62 -12.21
CA LYS A 92 -31.50 7.01 -12.20
C LYS A 92 -29.99 7.11 -12.13
N ARG A 93 -29.32 6.11 -11.55
CA ARG A 93 -27.87 6.13 -11.36
C ARG A 93 -27.33 4.72 -11.16
N ILE A 94 -26.70 4.20 -12.19
CA ILE A 94 -26.10 2.88 -12.18
C ILE A 94 -24.85 2.86 -11.29
N HIS A 95 -23.95 3.83 -11.43
CA HIS A 95 -22.69 3.88 -10.66
C HIS A 95 -22.66 4.96 -9.56
N PRO A 96 -21.92 4.76 -8.46
CA PRO A 96 -21.85 5.71 -7.35
C PRO A 96 -21.00 6.95 -7.68
N THR A 97 -21.57 7.88 -8.45
CA THR A 97 -20.90 9.13 -8.87
C THR A 97 -21.04 10.29 -7.87
N VAL A 98 -21.66 10.05 -6.72
CA VAL A 98 -21.73 11.00 -5.60
C VAL A 98 -20.69 10.66 -4.53
N LYS A 99 -20.54 11.55 -3.54
CA LYS A 99 -19.74 11.28 -2.33
C LYS A 99 -20.15 9.91 -1.75
N PRO A 100 -19.20 9.11 -1.26
CA PRO A 100 -17.78 9.43 -1.02
C PRO A 100 -16.89 9.41 -2.28
N ASP A 101 -15.85 10.26 -2.27
CA ASP A 101 -14.82 10.30 -3.31
C ASP A 101 -13.87 9.09 -3.15
N ILE A 102 -13.48 8.47 -4.26
CA ILE A 102 -12.74 7.20 -4.26
C ILE A 102 -11.34 7.35 -3.65
N ASP A 103 -10.66 8.47 -3.91
CA ASP A 103 -9.35 8.81 -3.36
C ASP A 103 -9.38 8.92 -1.82
N LYS A 104 -10.46 9.47 -1.26
CA LYS A 104 -10.61 9.60 0.19
C LYS A 104 -10.92 8.26 0.87
N LEU A 105 -11.61 7.38 0.17
CA LEU A 105 -11.81 6.01 0.63
C LEU A 105 -10.49 5.25 0.67
N VAL A 106 -9.70 5.34 -0.41
CA VAL A 106 -8.37 4.72 -0.49
C VAL A 106 -7.44 5.26 0.58
N ARG A 107 -7.44 6.58 0.83
CA ARG A 107 -6.63 7.16 1.91
C ARG A 107 -6.97 6.54 3.27
N ALA A 108 -8.26 6.38 3.58
CA ALA A 108 -8.68 5.71 4.82
C ALA A 108 -8.24 4.24 4.89
N ILE A 109 -8.17 3.52 3.76
CA ILE A 109 -7.62 2.16 3.69
C ILE A 109 -6.12 2.16 3.95
N ASN A 110 -5.35 2.99 3.25
CA ASN A 110 -3.90 3.08 3.44
C ASN A 110 -3.57 3.40 4.90
N ASP A 111 -4.20 4.43 5.47
CA ASP A 111 -4.01 4.83 6.87
C ASP A 111 -4.33 3.71 7.87
N ALA A 112 -5.27 2.81 7.55
CA ALA A 112 -5.64 1.68 8.40
C ALA A 112 -4.70 0.47 8.27
N LEU A 113 -4.03 0.33 7.12
CA LEU A 113 -3.13 -0.79 6.82
C LEU A 113 -1.66 -0.48 7.11
N THR A 114 -1.30 0.81 7.20
CA THR A 114 0.02 1.28 7.65
C THR A 114 0.34 0.75 9.04
N GLY A 115 1.53 0.19 9.21
CA GLY A 115 1.99 -0.49 10.42
C GLY A 115 1.45 -1.91 10.59
N ILE A 116 0.59 -2.40 9.70
CA ILE A 116 0.04 -3.77 9.73
C ILE A 116 0.55 -4.57 8.54
N LEU A 117 0.20 -4.15 7.31
CA LEU A 117 0.59 -4.87 6.08
C LEU A 117 1.88 -4.34 5.47
N PHE A 118 2.18 -3.06 5.67
CA PHE A 118 3.39 -2.39 5.24
C PHE A 118 3.75 -1.33 6.28
N VAL A 119 5.01 -0.92 6.34
CA VAL A 119 5.48 0.01 7.37
C VAL A 119 4.97 1.42 7.10
N ASP A 120 4.97 1.81 5.82
CA ASP A 120 4.51 3.14 5.39
C ASP A 120 3.78 3.06 4.03
N ASP A 121 2.81 3.94 3.81
CA ASP A 121 1.99 3.94 2.59
C ASP A 121 2.80 4.30 1.33
N CYS A 122 3.95 4.95 1.51
CA CYS A 122 4.91 5.23 0.44
C CYS A 122 5.46 3.96 -0.24
N GLN A 123 5.31 2.79 0.38
CA GLN A 123 5.71 1.49 -0.21
C GLN A 123 4.69 0.93 -1.19
N VAL A 124 3.48 1.51 -1.28
CA VAL A 124 2.45 1.12 -2.23
C VAL A 124 2.75 1.74 -3.59
N VAL A 125 3.22 0.92 -4.53
CA VAL A 125 3.70 1.39 -5.84
C VAL A 125 2.64 1.33 -6.94
N ASN A 126 1.52 0.63 -6.70
CA ASN A 126 0.39 0.57 -7.62
C ASN A 126 -0.92 0.30 -6.87
N MET A 127 -2.01 0.90 -7.33
CA MET A 127 -3.35 0.70 -6.77
C MET A 127 -4.38 0.51 -7.86
N PHE A 128 -5.23 -0.51 -7.71
CA PHE A 128 -6.41 -0.74 -8.52
C PHE A 128 -7.64 -0.50 -7.65
N VAL A 129 -8.49 0.45 -8.03
CA VAL A 129 -9.58 0.87 -7.15
C VAL A 129 -10.86 1.02 -7.94
N SER A 130 -11.93 0.41 -7.46
CA SER A 130 -13.27 0.56 -8.00
C SER A 130 -14.27 0.93 -6.91
N LYS A 131 -15.40 1.53 -7.29
CA LYS A 131 -16.56 1.67 -6.42
C LYS A 131 -17.84 1.35 -7.16
N ASP A 132 -18.68 0.53 -6.55
CA ASP A 132 -19.98 0.16 -7.09
C ASP A 132 -21.06 0.15 -6.01
N TYR A 133 -22.32 0.07 -6.41
CA TYR A 133 -23.43 -0.11 -5.49
C TYR A 133 -23.58 -1.57 -5.04
N CYS A 134 -24.16 -1.75 -3.86
CA CYS A 134 -24.47 -3.01 -3.18
C CYS A 134 -25.63 -3.77 -3.84
N ASP A 135 -25.57 -3.96 -5.16
CA ASP A 135 -26.65 -4.64 -5.89
C ASP A 135 -26.53 -6.17 -5.73
N ASP A 136 -25.32 -6.74 -5.84
CA ASP A 136 -25.06 -8.20 -5.72
C ASP A 136 -24.13 -8.61 -4.57
N ARG A 137 -23.48 -7.65 -3.90
CA ARG A 137 -22.47 -7.89 -2.86
C ARG A 137 -22.79 -7.08 -1.63
N ARG A 138 -22.35 -7.54 -0.46
CA ARG A 138 -22.53 -6.79 0.79
C ARG A 138 -21.67 -5.54 0.79
N SER A 139 -22.21 -4.44 1.32
CA SER A 139 -21.46 -3.19 1.53
C SER A 139 -20.17 -3.44 2.31
N GLY A 140 -19.08 -2.87 1.83
CA GLY A 140 -17.76 -3.05 2.40
C GLY A 140 -16.63 -2.70 1.46
N ALA A 141 -15.41 -3.09 1.85
CA ALA A 141 -14.22 -3.03 1.03
C ALA A 141 -13.66 -4.44 0.84
N TYR A 142 -13.48 -4.85 -0.41
CA TYR A 142 -12.84 -6.11 -0.78
C TYR A 142 -11.41 -5.79 -1.15
N ILE A 143 -10.45 -6.30 -0.38
CA ILE A 143 -9.06 -5.85 -0.43
C ILE A 143 -8.17 -7.03 -0.80
N VAL A 144 -7.29 -6.80 -1.76
CA VAL A 144 -6.19 -7.70 -2.11
C VAL A 144 -4.89 -6.92 -2.05
N VAL A 145 -3.93 -7.42 -1.27
CA VAL A 145 -2.60 -6.84 -1.13
C VAL A 145 -1.58 -7.85 -1.63
N ASN A 146 -0.73 -7.41 -2.54
CA ASN A 146 0.39 -8.20 -3.05
C ASN A 146 1.70 -7.57 -2.62
N ARG A 147 2.62 -8.38 -2.10
CA ARG A 147 3.99 -7.96 -1.75
C ARG A 147 4.98 -8.43 -2.82
N TYR A 148 5.93 -7.56 -3.14
CA TYR A 148 7.03 -7.81 -4.08
C TYR A 148 8.36 -7.54 -3.40
N VAL A 149 9.38 -8.33 -3.77
CA VAL A 149 10.75 -8.11 -3.32
C VAL A 149 11.34 -6.96 -4.13
N ASN A 150 11.74 -5.86 -3.49
CA ASN A 150 12.27 -4.67 -4.18
C ASN A 150 13.82 -4.58 -4.13
N GLN A 151 14.50 -5.64 -3.70
CA GLN A 151 15.96 -5.70 -3.62
C GLN A 151 16.49 -6.87 -4.44
N ALA A 152 17.48 -6.59 -5.30
CA ALA A 152 18.29 -7.64 -5.92
C ALA A 152 19.42 -8.03 -4.96
N GLU A 153 19.76 -9.32 -4.89
CA GLU A 153 20.94 -9.76 -4.17
C GLU A 153 22.19 -9.07 -4.74
N LYS A 154 22.99 -8.45 -3.87
CA LYS A 154 24.28 -7.88 -4.30
C LYS A 154 25.20 -9.02 -4.69
N VAL A 155 25.42 -9.21 -5.99
CA VAL A 155 26.52 -10.04 -6.49
C VAL A 155 27.82 -9.40 -5.99
N ARG A 156 28.48 -10.04 -5.01
CA ARG A 156 29.81 -9.60 -4.56
C ARG A 156 30.76 -9.75 -5.74
N LYS A 157 31.14 -8.65 -6.38
CA LYS A 157 32.24 -8.65 -7.37
C LYS A 157 33.48 -9.18 -6.66
N GLY A 158 33.92 -10.37 -7.04
CA GLY A 158 35.20 -10.91 -6.61
C GLY A 158 36.28 -9.88 -6.90
N ARG A 159 37.08 -9.54 -5.88
CA ARG A 159 38.25 -8.68 -6.03
C ARG A 159 39.11 -9.27 -7.15
N LYS A 160 39.31 -8.53 -8.25
CA LYS A 160 40.25 -8.90 -9.32
C LYS A 160 41.56 -9.26 -8.63
N LYS A 161 41.94 -10.54 -8.65
CA LYS A 161 43.23 -11.00 -8.12
C LYS A 161 44.28 -10.23 -8.93
N ALA A 162 45.06 -9.39 -8.25
CA ALA A 162 46.14 -8.66 -8.89
C ALA A 162 47.05 -9.69 -9.58
N GLU A 163 47.33 -9.45 -10.85
CA GLU A 163 48.31 -10.19 -11.63
C GLU A 163 49.64 -10.20 -10.85
N PRO A 164 50.30 -11.35 -10.67
CA PRO A 164 51.56 -11.38 -9.94
C PRO A 164 52.59 -10.49 -10.66
N PRO A 165 53.47 -9.79 -9.92
CA PRO A 165 54.47 -8.92 -10.53
C PRO A 165 55.35 -9.75 -11.47
N ALA A 166 55.62 -9.19 -12.65
CA ALA A 166 56.51 -9.78 -13.63
C ALA A 166 57.85 -10.12 -12.95
N LEU A 167 58.22 -11.40 -13.00
CA LEU A 167 59.55 -11.85 -12.64
C LEU A 167 60.54 -11.14 -13.57
N GLU A 168 61.48 -10.39 -13.00
CA GLU A 168 62.62 -9.85 -13.73
C GLU A 168 63.32 -11.02 -14.45
N GLU A 169 63.37 -10.96 -15.78
CA GLU A 169 64.14 -11.92 -16.56
C GLU A 169 65.63 -11.76 -16.20
N PRO A 170 66.36 -12.84 -15.88
CA PRO A 170 67.80 -12.75 -15.71
C PRO A 170 68.45 -12.28 -17.02
N PRO A 171 69.60 -11.58 -16.95
CA PRO A 171 70.28 -11.12 -18.14
C PRO A 171 70.56 -12.32 -19.07
N CYS A 172 70.22 -12.16 -20.34
CA CYS A 172 70.60 -13.09 -21.39
C CYS A 172 72.13 -13.04 -21.50
N ASP A 173 72.82 -14.04 -20.97
CA ASP A 173 74.24 -14.25 -21.24
C ASP A 173 74.42 -14.59 -22.73
N ASP A 174 74.99 -13.66 -23.48
CA ASP A 174 75.43 -13.88 -24.87
C ASP A 174 76.63 -14.85 -24.85
N PRO A 175 76.59 -15.99 -25.58
CA PRO A 175 77.68 -16.97 -25.56
C PRO A 175 78.89 -16.56 -26.41
N ARG A 176 79.26 -15.27 -26.43
CA ARG A 176 80.44 -14.75 -27.13
C ARG A 176 81.14 -13.65 -26.32
N ASP A 177 81.86 -14.07 -25.28
CA ASP A 177 83.16 -13.51 -24.88
C ASP A 177 83.91 -14.55 -24.02
#